data_AF-A0A7C7AA73-F1
#
_entry.id   AF-A0A7C7AA73-F1
#
_cell.length_a   1.000
_cell.length_b   1.000
_cell.length_c   1.000
_cell.angle_alpha   90.00
_cell.angle_beta   90.00
_cell.angle_gamma   90.00
#
_symmetry.space_group_name_H-M   'P 1'
#
loop_
_entity.id
_entity.type
_entity.pdbx_description
1 polymer ?
#
loop_
_entity_poly.entity_id
_entity_poly.type
_entity_poly.pdbx_seq_one_letter_code
_entity_poly.pdbx_strand_id
1 'polypeptide(L)'
;MSRKTLYELQAENVRKTYLFIVTFSLILFAIGYFFVWYFNWGLTGIVLLAIFIVLYNWIAYEQSDKIALASVGAIPANPEEYYVLHNIVE
;
A
#
# COMPACT_ATOMS: atom_id res chain seq x y z
N MET A 1 -23.74 -11.19 -16.76
CA MET A 1 -22.55 -10.75 -15.98
C MET A 1 -21.51 -11.87 -16.05
N SER A 2 -20.35 -11.62 -16.65
CA SER A 2 -19.24 -12.57 -16.57
C SER A 2 -18.73 -12.61 -15.13
N ARG A 3 -18.67 -13.80 -14.51
CA ARG A 3 -18.09 -13.95 -13.16
C ARG A 3 -16.57 -13.85 -13.30
N LYS A 4 -15.96 -12.90 -12.59
CA LYS A 4 -14.50 -12.79 -12.52
C LYS A 4 -13.93 -14.01 -11.79
N THR A 5 -12.83 -14.54 -12.28
CA THR A 5 -12.08 -15.60 -11.59
C THR A 5 -11.30 -15.02 -10.41
N LEU A 6 -10.89 -15.86 -9.44
CA LEU A 6 -10.08 -15.40 -8.30
C LEU A 6 -8.76 -14.75 -8.73
N TYR A 7 -8.14 -15.27 -9.79
CA TYR A 7 -6.92 -14.69 -10.37
C TYR A 7 -7.14 -13.29 -10.96
N GLU A 8 -8.30 -13.04 -11.58
CA GLU A 8 -8.65 -11.71 -12.09
C GLU A 8 -8.87 -10.72 -10.95
N LEU A 9 -9.51 -11.14 -9.85
CA LEU A 9 -9.68 -10.33 -8.65
C LEU A 9 -8.32 -10.01 -7.99
N GLN A 10 -7.43 -11.00 -7.89
CA GLN A 10 -6.08 -10.80 -7.39
C GLN A 10 -5.29 -9.80 -8.25
N ALA A 11 -5.31 -9.97 -9.58
CA ALA A 11 -4.63 -9.07 -10.50
C ALA A 11 -5.18 -7.64 -10.43
N GLU A 12 -6.49 -7.48 -10.25
CA GLU A 12 -7.12 -6.17 -10.06
C GLU A 12 -6.67 -5.49 -8.76
N ASN A 13 -6.61 -6.25 -7.65
CA ASN A 13 -6.14 -5.74 -6.37
C ASN A 13 -4.66 -5.32 -6.43
N VAL A 14 -3.81 -6.12 -7.06
CA VAL A 14 -2.38 -5.78 -7.25
C VAL A 14 -2.23 -4.46 -8.00
N ARG A 15 -2.99 -4.24 -9.08
CA ARG A 15 -2.97 -2.97 -9.83
C ARG A 15 -3.43 -1.78 -8.98
N LYS A 16 -4.48 -1.97 -8.17
CA LYS A 16 -4.97 -0.94 -7.25
C LYS A 16 -3.94 -0.59 -6.19
N THR A 17 -3.24 -1.57 -5.63
CA THR A 17 -2.13 -1.35 -4.70
C THR A 17 -1.01 -0.53 -5.34
N TYR A 18 -0.57 -0.88 -6.56
CA TYR A 18 0.45 -0.09 -7.26
C TYR A 18 -0.03 1.35 -7.51
N LEU A 19 -1.27 1.54 -7.95
CA LEU A 19 -1.84 2.87 -8.16
C LEU A 19 -1.85 3.69 -6.87
N PHE A 20 -2.22 3.08 -5.74
CA PHE A 20 -2.20 3.72 -4.43
C PHE A 20 -0.78 4.13 -4.02
N ILE A 21 0.18 3.19 -4.07
CA ILE A 21 1.57 3.43 -3.68
C ILE A 21 2.20 4.56 -4.51
N VAL A 22 2.00 4.56 -5.82
CA VAL A 22 2.52 5.59 -6.73
C VAL A 22 1.86 6.94 -6.43
N THR A 23 0.53 6.98 -6.33
CA THR A 23 -0.20 8.22 -6.07
C THR A 23 0.22 8.86 -4.75
N PHE A 24 0.30 8.05 -3.69
CA PHE A 24 0.70 8.54 -2.37
C PHE A 24 2.18 8.96 -2.34
N SER A 25 3.06 8.23 -3.05
CA SER A 25 4.47 8.62 -3.19
C SER A 25 4.64 9.96 -3.90
N LEU A 26 3.84 10.25 -4.93
CA LEU A 26 3.84 11.55 -5.60
C LEU A 26 3.39 12.68 -4.67
N ILE A 27 2.36 12.44 -3.86
CA ILE A 27 1.89 13.39 -2.85
C ILE A 27 2.98 13.64 -1.80
N LEU A 28 3.58 12.59 -1.26
CA LEU A 28 4.69 12.69 -0.30
C LEU A 28 5.89 13.42 -0.89
N PHE A 29 6.24 13.15 -2.15
CA PHE A 29 7.31 13.85 -2.85
C PHE A 29 7.01 15.33 -3.00
N ALA A 30 5.81 15.70 -3.44
CA ALA A 30 5.41 17.10 -3.60
C ALA A 30 5.49 17.87 -2.28
N ILE A 31 4.95 17.29 -1.20
CA ILE A 31 4.98 17.88 0.15
C ILE A 31 6.41 17.97 0.67
N GLY A 32 7.18 16.88 0.57
CA GLY A 32 8.55 16.83 1.03
C GLY A 32 9.45 17.82 0.30
N TYR A 33 9.31 17.90 -1.03
CA TYR A 33 10.03 18.86 -1.85
C TYR A 33 9.70 20.30 -1.47
N PHE A 34 8.41 20.60 -1.22
CA PHE A 34 8.00 21.91 -0.73
C PHE A 34 8.70 22.30 0.57
N PHE A 35 8.83 21.37 1.54
CA PHE A 35 9.55 21.63 2.78
C PHE A 35 11.05 21.84 2.58
N VAL A 36 11.68 21.03 1.74
CA VAL A 36 13.12 21.19 1.40
C VAL A 36 13.39 22.56 0.81
N TRP A 37 12.51 23.01 -0.10
CA TRP A 37 12.58 24.33 -0.70
C TRP A 37 12.31 25.45 0.32
N TYR A 38 11.22 25.34 1.09
CA TYR A 38 10.80 26.35 2.06
C TYR A 38 11.84 26.62 3.16
N PHE A 39 12.45 25.56 3.68
CA PHE A 39 13.48 25.66 4.72
C PHE A 39 14.91 25.80 4.17
N ASN A 40 15.09 25.88 2.85
CA ASN A 40 16.40 25.98 2.19
C ASN A 40 17.37 24.86 2.59
N TRP A 41 16.89 23.63 2.78
CA TRP A 41 17.72 22.49 3.17
C TRP A 41 18.63 21.96 2.04
N GLY A 42 18.41 22.43 0.81
CA GLY A 42 19.25 22.12 -0.34
C GLY A 42 19.41 20.60 -0.58
N LEU A 43 20.62 20.18 -0.93
CA LEU A 43 20.93 18.78 -1.26
C LEU A 43 20.64 17.82 -0.09
N THR A 44 20.96 18.22 1.14
CA THR A 44 20.74 17.39 2.33
C THR A 44 19.26 17.07 2.51
N GLY A 45 18.39 18.06 2.30
CA GLY A 45 16.94 17.86 2.34
C GLY A 45 16.44 16.89 1.27
N ILE A 46 16.97 17.00 0.04
CA ILE A 46 16.61 16.09 -1.06
C ILE A 46 17.04 14.66 -0.76
N VAL A 47 18.26 14.46 -0.23
CA VAL A 47 18.75 13.12 0.13
C VAL A 47 17.89 12.49 1.23
N LEU A 48 17.54 13.25 2.27
CA LEU A 48 16.65 12.78 3.33
C LEU A 48 15.27 12.42 2.79
N LEU A 49 14.70 13.24 1.90
CA LEU A 49 13.44 12.96 1.24
C LEU A 49 13.50 11.67 0.41
N ALA A 50 14.57 11.46 -0.35
CA ALA A 50 14.76 10.26 -1.15
C ALA A 50 14.83 9.00 -0.27
N ILE A 51 15.61 9.03 0.82
CA ILE A 51 15.68 7.93 1.79
C ILE A 51 14.30 7.66 2.39
N PHE A 52 13.59 8.71 2.81
CA PHE A 52 12.25 8.59 3.36
C PHE A 52 11.27 7.94 2.38
N ILE A 53 11.26 8.36 1.12
CA ILE A 53 10.37 7.78 0.10
C ILE A 53 10.70 6.32 -0.17
N VAL A 54 11.98 5.93 -0.21
CA VAL A 54 12.39 4.53 -0.39
C VAL A 54 11.92 3.68 0.79
N LEU A 55 12.15 4.13 2.02
CA LEU A 55 11.69 3.43 3.22
C LEU A 55 10.17 3.33 3.27
N TYR A 56 9.46 4.41 2.94
CA TYR A 56 8.01 4.41 2.84
C TYR A 56 7.49 3.39 1.82
N ASN A 57 8.06 3.37 0.61
CA ASN A 57 7.64 2.43 -0.44
C ASN A 57 7.93 0.97 -0.05
N TRP A 58 9.06 0.72 0.61
CA TRP A 58 9.39 -0.61 1.13
C TRP A 58 8.35 -1.09 2.14
N ILE A 59 8.04 -0.26 3.16
CA ILE A 59 7.05 -0.59 4.19
C ILE A 59 5.66 -0.77 3.58
N ALA A 60 5.27 0.13 2.65
CA ALA A 60 3.97 0.07 1.99
C ALA A 60 3.82 -1.17 1.09
N TYR A 61 4.90 -1.65 0.48
CA TYR A 61 4.90 -2.87 -0.32
C TYR A 61 4.77 -4.12 0.57
N GLU A 62 5.58 -4.23 1.62
CA GLU A 62 5.54 -5.36 2.57
C GLU A 62 4.21 -5.47 3.32
N GLN A 63 3.55 -4.34 3.61
CA GLN A 63 2.26 -4.30 4.29
C GLN A 63 1.07 -4.13 3.33
N SER A 64 1.28 -4.37 2.04
CA SER A 64 0.26 -4.13 1.01
C SER A 64 -0.99 -5.00 1.18
N ASP A 65 -0.84 -6.21 1.70
CA ASP A 65 -1.92 -7.13 2.07
C ASP A 65 -2.83 -6.52 3.14
N LYS A 66 -2.24 -5.99 4.21
CA LYS A 66 -2.95 -5.35 5.32
C LYS A 66 -3.61 -4.05 4.88
N ILE A 67 -2.95 -3.26 4.03
CA ILE A 67 -3.51 -2.03 3.47
C ILE A 67 -4.74 -2.35 2.62
N ALA A 68 -4.67 -3.39 1.78
CA ALA A 68 -5.80 -3.82 0.96
C ALA A 68 -6.98 -4.27 1.83
N LEU A 69 -6.73 -5.12 2.83
CA LEU A 69 -7.76 -5.59 3.77
C LEU A 69 -8.38 -4.44 4.57
N ALA A 70 -7.56 -3.52 5.09
CA ALA A 70 -8.04 -2.37 5.83
C ALA A 70 -8.89 -1.42 4.97
N SER A 71 -8.55 -1.25 3.69
CA SER A 71 -9.26 -0.35 2.77
C SER A 71 -10.72 -0.75 2.50
N VAL A 72 -11.02 -2.06 2.62
CA VAL A 72 -12.37 -2.60 2.43
C VAL A 72 -13.09 -2.86 3.76
N GLY A 73 -12.49 -2.46 4.88
CA GLY A 73 -13.04 -2.74 6.21
C GLY A 73 -13.12 -4.24 6.50
N ALA A 74 -12.16 -5.03 5.99
CA ALA A 74 -12.16 -6.46 6.24
C ALA A 74 -12.07 -6.75 7.74
N ILE A 75 -12.99 -7.58 8.24
CA ILE A 75 -13.01 -8.05 9.62
C ILE A 75 -12.40 -9.45 9.62
N PRO A 76 -11.50 -9.78 10.57
CA PRO A 76 -10.98 -11.14 10.70
C PRO A 76 -12.13 -12.14 10.85
N ALA A 77 -12.09 -13.24 10.10
CA ALA A 77 -13.10 -14.29 10.21
C ALA A 77 -13.03 -14.93 11.61
N ASN A 78 -14.20 -15.14 12.25
CA ASN A 78 -14.29 -15.85 13.53
C ASN A 78 -13.78 -17.30 13.36
N PRO A 79 -12.71 -17.72 14.06
CA PRO A 79 -12.12 -19.04 13.91
C PRO A 79 -13.08 -20.19 14.25
N GLU A 80 -14.00 -19.98 15.21
CA GLU A 80 -14.92 -21.03 15.65
C GLU A 80 -16.11 -21.23 14.69
N GLU A 81 -16.51 -20.17 14.01
CA GLU A 81 -17.68 -20.16 13.12
C GLU A 81 -17.30 -20.48 11.66
N TYR A 82 -16.08 -20.11 11.25
CA TYR A 82 -15.57 -20.26 9.88
C TYR A 82 -14.35 -21.19 9.81
N TYR A 83 -14.32 -22.26 10.62
CA TYR A 83 -13.21 -23.22 10.64
C TYR A 83 -12.89 -23.83 9.26
N VAL A 84 -13.92 -24.00 8.42
CA VAL A 84 -13.79 -24.51 7.04
C VAL A 84 -12.96 -23.55 6.18
N LEU A 85 -13.06 -22.24 6.40
CA LEU A 85 -12.26 -21.25 5.67
C LEU A 85 -10.78 -21.32 6.07
N HIS A 86 -10.49 -21.63 7.33
CA HIS A 86 -9.11 -21.82 7.80
C HIS A 86 -8.50 -23.09 7.20
N ASN A 87 -9.22 -24.20 7.26
CA ASN A 87 -8.71 -25.51 6.84
C ASN A 87 -8.58 -25.71 5.31
N ILE A 88 -9.16 -24.84 4.48
CA ILE A 88 -9.09 -24.94 3.01
C ILE A 88 -7.97 -24.04 2.45
N VAL A 89 -7.57 -23.00 3.19
CA VAL A 89 -6.64 -21.96 2.72
C VAL A 89 -5.25 -22.12 3.33
N GLU A 90 -5.13 -22.77 4.49
CA GLU A 90 -3.85 -23.15 5.13
C GLU A 90 -3.16 -24.34 4.46
#